data_AF-A0A829N1X8-F1
#
_entry.id   AF-A0A829N1X8-F1
#
_cell.length_a   1.000
_cell.length_b   1.000
_cell.length_c   1.000
_cell.angle_alpha   90.00
_cell.angle_beta   90.00
_cell.angle_gamma   90.00
#
_symmetry.space_group_name_H-M   'P 1'
#
loop_
_entity.id
_entity.type
_entity.pdbx_description
1 polymer ?
#
loop_
_entity_poly.entity_id
_entity_poly.type
_entity_poly.pdbx_seq_one_letter_code
_entity_poly.pdbx_strand_id
1 'polypeptide(L)' 'MPLQKASALEPEKYTVYCANDHIEVSFWDLEQMKVRNGSDVCQFQSYTSYSSALNFAQKNFGGEGASCSC' A
#
# COMPACT_ATOMS: atom_id res chain seq x y z
N MET A 1 39.97 3.54 -4.04
CA MET A 1 38.81 3.23 -3.19
C MET A 1 37.61 3.09 -4.13
N PRO A 2 36.95 1.92 -4.23
CA PRO A 2 35.75 1.80 -5.06
C PRO A 2 34.60 2.58 -4.39
N LEU A 3 34.02 3.52 -5.13
CA LEU A 3 32.80 4.23 -4.73
C LEU A 3 31.69 3.18 -4.54
N GLN A 4 31.27 2.97 -3.29
CA GLN A 4 30.00 2.31 -3.00
C GLN A 4 28.92 3.12 -3.71
N LYS A 5 28.42 2.56 -4.81
CA LYS A 5 27.22 3.02 -5.50
C LYS A 5 26.15 3.09 -4.41
N ALA A 6 25.74 4.30 -4.05
CA ALA A 6 24.67 4.49 -3.08
C ALA A 6 23.50 3.62 -3.58
N SER A 7 23.16 2.57 -2.84
CA SER A 7 21.91 1.87 -3.04
C SER A 7 20.87 2.95 -2.84
N ALA A 8 20.28 3.45 -3.93
CA ALA A 8 19.07 4.23 -3.81
C ALA A 8 18.12 3.30 -3.06
N LEU A 9 17.89 3.57 -1.77
CA LEU A 9 16.79 2.95 -1.04
C LEU A 9 15.60 3.18 -1.96
N GLU A 10 15.01 2.09 -2.47
CA GLU A 10 13.78 2.18 -3.25
C GLU A 10 12.87 3.14 -2.48
N PRO A 11 12.34 4.18 -3.14
CA PRO A 11 11.53 5.17 -2.44
C PRO A 11 10.41 4.43 -1.72
N GLU A 12 10.17 4.76 -0.46
CA GLU A 12 9.09 4.14 0.33
C GLU A 12 7.78 4.25 -0.45
N LYS A 13 7.18 3.11 -0.79
CA LYS A 13 5.94 3.06 -1.56
C LYS A 13 4.80 2.79 -0.58
N TYR A 14 3.79 3.65 -0.62
CA TYR A 14 2.52 3.45 0.03
C TYR A 14 1.56 2.79 -0.95
N THR A 15 1.07 1.63 -0.58
CA THR A 15 0.16 0.85 -1.39
C THR A 15 -1.22 0.85 -0.76
N VAL A 16 -2.23 1.02 -1.60
CA VAL A 16 -3.63 0.89 -1.20
C VAL A 16 -4.03 -0.57 -1.30
N TYR A 17 -4.46 -1.14 -0.19
CA TYR A 17 -4.92 -2.51 -0.07
C TYR A 17 -6.42 -2.55 0.24
N CYS A 18 -7.10 -3.58 -0.24
CA CYS A 18 -8.33 -4.06 0.37
C CYS A 18 -7.95 -5.21 1.30
N ALA A 19 -8.21 -5.07 2.60
CA ALA A 19 -7.95 -6.11 3.58
C ALA A 19 -9.20 -6.30 4.43
N ASN A 20 -9.68 -7.53 4.61
CA ASN A 20 -10.89 -7.81 5.40
C ASN A 20 -12.07 -6.86 5.05
N ASP A 21 -12.38 -6.76 3.76
CA ASP A 21 -13.43 -5.91 3.19
C ASP A 21 -13.30 -4.39 3.46
N HIS A 22 -12.14 -3.90 3.92
CA HIS A 22 -11.90 -2.48 4.14
C HIS A 22 -10.59 -1.98 3.51
N ILE A 23 -10.60 -0.72 3.08
CA ILE A 23 -9.42 -0.10 2.50
C ILE A 23 -8.38 0.20 3.59
N GLU A 24 -7.16 -0.24 3.37
CA GLU A 24 -6.01 0.04 4.22
C GLU A 24 -4.86 0.60 3.36
N VAL A 25 -4.27 1.73 3.75
CA VAL A 25 -3.08 2.26 3.06
C VAL A 25 -1.86 1.96 3.90
N SER A 26 -0.92 1.21 3.31
CA SER A 26 0.23 0.72 4.05
C SER A 26 1.51 0.76 3.23
N PHE A 27 2.63 0.90 3.92
CA PHE A 27 3.96 0.77 3.31
C PHE A 27 4.45 -0.69 3.31
N TRP A 28 3.76 -1.57 4.05
CA TRP A 28 4.07 -3.00 4.07
C TRP A 28 3.79 -3.62 2.71
N ASP A 29 4.56 -4.65 2.38
CA ASP A 29 4.38 -5.40 1.13
C ASP A 29 3.15 -6.33 1.23
N LEU A 30 2.65 -6.77 0.07
CA LEU A 30 1.42 -7.58 0.02
C LEU A 30 1.53 -8.85 0.86
N GLU A 31 2.69 -9.51 0.87
CA GLU A 31 2.91 -10.69 1.71
C GLU A 31 2.81 -10.39 3.20
N GLN A 32 3.32 -9.24 3.64
CA GLN A 32 3.26 -8.83 5.05
C GLN A 32 1.84 -8.44 5.44
N MET A 33 1.11 -7.77 4.53
CA MET A 33 -0.31 -7.50 4.72
C MET A 33 -1.10 -8.80 4.82
N LYS A 34 -0.80 -9.79 3.97
CA LYS A 34 -1.44 -11.12 4.04
C LYS A 34 -1.16 -11.87 5.34
N VAL A 35 0.04 -11.76 5.87
CA VAL A 35 0.39 -12.37 7.17
C VAL A 35 -0.36 -11.69 8.32
N ARG A 36 -0.57 -10.36 8.25
CA ARG A 36 -1.25 -9.58 9.30
C ARG A 36 -2.77 -9.72 9.26
N ASN A 37 -3.35 -9.59 8.07
CA ASN A 37 -4.79 -9.48 7.87
C ASN A 37 -5.43 -10.77 7.36
N GLY A 38 -4.64 -11.77 6.93
CA GLY A 38 -5.10 -13.03 6.38
C GLY A 38 -4.94 -13.12 4.87
N SER A 39 -5.41 -14.22 4.26
CA SER A 39 -5.27 -14.40 2.81
C SER A 39 -6.15 -13.47 1.97
N ASP A 40 -7.14 -12.83 2.60
CA ASP A 40 -8.09 -11.91 1.96
C ASP A 40 -7.53 -10.47 1.94
N VAL A 41 -6.43 -10.32 1.21
CA VAL A 41 -5.81 -9.02 0.96
C VAL A 41 -5.46 -8.89 -0.51
N CYS A 42 -5.92 -7.79 -1.11
CA CYS A 42 -5.57 -7.45 -2.49
C CYS A 42 -4.96 -6.07 -2.55
N GLN A 43 -3.99 -5.96 -3.46
CA GLN A 43 -3.31 -4.72 -3.76
C GLN A 43 -4.02 -4.03 -4.92
N PHE A 44 -4.32 -2.73 -4.77
CA PHE A 44 -4.81 -1.91 -5.87
C PHE A 44 -3.69 -1.16 -6.57
N GLN A 45 -3.12 -0.17 -5.88
CA GLN A 45 -2.14 0.73 -6.50
C GLN A 45 -1.13 1.24 -5.49
N SER A 46 0.10 1.41 -5.97
CA SER A 46 1.24 1.87 -5.19
C SER A 46 1.63 3.30 -5.59
N TYR A 47 1.94 4.12 -4.60
CA TYR A 47 2.37 5.50 -4.77
C TYR A 47 3.61 5.77 -3.94
N THR A 48 4.48 6.66 -4.38
CA THR A 48 5.66 7.10 -3.61
C THR A 48 5.32 8.13 -2.52
N SER A 49 4.04 8.46 -2.36
CA SER A 49 3.55 9.48 -1.42
C SER A 49 2.24 9.00 -0.79
N TYR A 50 2.19 9.00 0.55
CA TYR A 50 1.00 8.60 1.30
C TYR A 50 -0.25 9.41 0.93
N SER A 51 -0.12 10.73 0.75
CA SER A 51 -1.23 11.59 0.35
C SER A 51 -1.84 11.21 -1.01
N SER A 52 -1.02 10.71 -1.95
CA SER A 52 -1.49 10.24 -3.26
C SER A 52 -2.27 8.94 -3.13
N ALA A 53 -1.77 8.00 -2.32
CA ALA A 53 -2.45 6.75 -2.01
C ALA A 53 -3.80 7.01 -1.31
N LEU A 54 -3.82 7.91 -0.32
CA LEU A 54 -5.03 8.37 0.34
C LEU A 54 -6.02 9.04 -0.63
N ASN A 55 -5.55 9.91 -1.53
CA ASN A 55 -6.42 10.56 -2.49
C ASN A 55 -7.07 9.55 -3.45
N PHE A 56 -6.31 8.52 -3.86
CA PHE A 56 -6.83 7.42 -4.65
C PHE A 56 -7.87 6.60 -3.88
N ALA A 57 -7.56 6.22 -2.64
CA ALA A 57 -8.48 5.52 -1.75
C ALA A 57 -9.79 6.30 -1.57
N GLN A 58 -9.68 7.61 -1.31
CA GLN A 58 -10.83 8.49 -1.09
C GLN A 58 -11.68 8.68 -2.34
N LYS A 59 -11.07 8.85 -3.51
CA LYS A 59 -11.80 9.05 -4.77
C LYS A 59 -12.49 7.79 -5.29
N ASN A 60 -11.89 6.63 -5.12
CA ASN A 60 -12.41 5.39 -5.71
C ASN A 60 -13.27 4.58 -4.74
N PHE A 61 -12.94 4.61 -3.45
CA PHE A 61 -13.56 3.73 -2.45
C PHE A 61 -14.21 4.49 -1.28
N GLY A 62 -13.98 5.80 -1.16
CA GLY A 62 -14.52 6.62 -0.07
C GLY A 62 -13.54 6.89 1.07
N GLY A 63 -12.35 6.26 1.07
CA GLY A 63 -11.24 6.54 1.98
C GLY A 63 -10.69 5.30 2.68
N GLU A 64 -9.72 5.48 3.57
CA GLU A 64 -9.30 4.41 4.48
C GLU A 64 -10.46 3.99 5.41
N GLY A 65 -10.61 2.69 5.62
CA GLY A 65 -11.71 2.10 6.38
C GLY A 65 -13.03 1.99 5.62
N ALA A 66 -13.12 2.50 4.38
CA ALA A 66 -14.29 2.32 3.54
C ALA A 66 -14.37 0.86 3.04
N SER A 67 -15.59 0.38 2.81
CA SER A 67 -15.82 -0.97 2.32
C SER A 67 -15.24 -1.15 0.92
N CYS A 68 -14.50 -2.24 0.71
CA CYS A 68 -13.95 -2.60 -0.60
C CYS A 68 -14.18 -4.08 -0.88
N SER A 69 -14.09 -4.43 -2.16
CA SER A 69 -14.08 -5.81 -2.63
C SER A 69 -12.94 -5.97 -3.61
N CYS A 70 -12.24 -7.09 -3.49
CA CYS A 70 -11.58 -7.72 -4.62
C CYS A 70 -12.54 -8.72 -5.27
#